data_AF-A0A7V4GUV7-F1
#
_entry.id   AF-A0A7V4GUV7-F1
#
_cell.length_a   1.000
_cell.length_b   1.000
_cell.length_c   1.000
_cell.angle_alpha   90.00
_cell.angle_beta   90.00
_cell.angle_gamma   90.00
#
_symmetry.space_group_name_H-M   'P 1'
#
loop_
_entity.id
_entity.type
_entity.pdbx_description
1 polymer ?
#
loop_
_entity_poly.entity_id
_entity_poly.type
_entity_poly.pdbx_seq_one_letter_code
_entity_poly.pdbx_strand_id
1 'polypeptide(L)'
;MPLKIGKHGQLQEWYEDIDHPECHHRHIAHLYAVCPGHQINPIKTPELANAAKKSLNMRGDGRFPMQELASGGNWARAHRMWCWTRLMDGNRANKIMTEMLTEQGFENGLTFQHADYHWERKDLYKEGELYCHFQLDGSASLPGCIAEMLVQSHMDEIHLLPALPDEFKTGKITGLKARGGYRINMEWKKGELIRAEILAKKESPVPLIRLKDRLIHLNDSKIIKFKRIDD
;
A
#
# COMPACT_ATOMS: atom_id res chain seq x y z
N MET A 1 19.70 7.91 10.54
CA MET A 1 19.14 8.82 11.55
C MET A 1 18.06 8.06 12.31
N PRO A 2 17.99 8.12 13.65
CA PRO A 2 16.87 7.51 14.38
C PRO A 2 15.56 8.21 13.98
N LEU A 3 14.49 7.43 13.85
CA LEU A 3 13.15 7.97 13.58
C LEU A 3 12.66 8.74 14.80
N LYS A 4 12.05 9.91 14.57
CA LYS A 4 11.58 10.81 15.63
C LYS A 4 10.16 11.29 15.34
N ILE A 5 9.43 11.57 16.42
CA ILE A 5 8.12 12.19 16.37
C ILE A 5 8.30 13.67 16.65
N GLY A 6 7.81 14.53 15.75
CA GLY A 6 7.95 15.98 15.86
C GLY A 6 6.85 16.63 16.70
N LYS A 7 6.92 17.95 16.83
CA LYS A 7 5.99 18.79 17.61
C LYS A 7 4.55 18.72 17.13
N HIS A 8 4.34 18.43 15.85
CA HIS A 8 3.00 18.21 15.31
C HIS A 8 2.58 16.76 15.44
N GLY A 9 3.33 15.87 16.10
CA GLY A 9 3.05 14.44 16.19
C GLY A 9 3.28 13.68 14.89
N GLN A 10 3.91 14.31 13.90
CA GLN A 10 4.28 13.75 12.60
C GLN A 10 5.59 12.96 12.70
N LEU A 11 5.82 12.03 11.79
CA LEU A 11 7.17 11.47 11.60
C LEU A 11 8.05 12.56 10.98
N GLN A 12 9.13 12.93 11.66
CA GLN A 12 10.02 14.01 11.19
C GLN A 12 10.66 13.66 9.86
N GLU A 13 10.62 14.61 8.91
CA GLU A 13 11.37 14.48 7.67
C GLU A 13 12.87 14.62 7.93
N TRP A 14 13.25 15.70 8.61
CA TRP A 14 14.63 16.10 8.86
C TRP A 14 15.06 15.82 10.29
N TYR A 15 16.34 16.07 10.59
CA TYR A 15 16.87 15.88 11.93
C TYR A 15 16.30 16.89 12.93
N GLU A 16 16.20 18.15 12.48
CA GLU A 16 15.51 19.23 13.18
C GLU A 16 14.00 19.16 12.92
N ASP A 17 13.22 19.60 13.91
CA ASP A 17 11.75 19.60 13.86
C ASP A 17 11.16 20.77 13.06
N ILE A 18 11.42 20.76 11.75
CA ILE A 18 11.10 21.85 10.83
C ILE A 18 10.05 21.49 9.77
N ASP A 19 9.37 20.35 9.91
CA ASP A 19 8.24 20.00 9.07
C ASP A 19 7.13 21.05 9.15
N HIS A 20 6.54 21.37 8.01
CA HIS A 20 5.37 22.26 7.92
C HIS A 20 4.10 21.43 7.69
N PRO A 21 3.05 21.57 8.52
CA PRO A 21 1.85 20.73 8.45
C PRO A 21 1.03 20.94 7.16
N GLU A 22 1.10 22.13 6.55
CA GLU A 22 0.43 22.46 5.28
C GLU A 22 1.30 22.15 4.04
N CYS A 23 2.42 21.44 4.21
CA CYS A 23 3.25 21.06 3.07
C CYS A 23 2.66 19.81 2.38
N HIS A 24 2.24 19.97 1.13
CA HIS A 24 1.60 18.92 0.33
C HIS A 24 2.52 18.28 -0.71
N HIS A 25 3.84 18.50 -0.57
CA HIS A 25 4.86 18.05 -1.51
C HIS A 25 4.66 16.60 -1.99
N ARG A 26 4.80 16.37 -3.29
CA ARG A 26 4.57 15.05 -3.91
C ARG A 26 5.46 13.95 -3.35
N HIS A 27 6.70 14.27 -2.94
CA HIS A 27 7.57 13.29 -2.29
C HIS A 27 7.28 13.16 -0.79
N ILE A 28 7.37 11.92 -0.32
CA ILE A 28 7.24 11.52 1.09
C ILE A 28 8.42 10.63 1.48
N ALA A 29 9.64 11.06 1.16
CA ALA A 29 10.85 10.23 1.22
C ALA A 29 11.12 9.65 2.63
N HIS A 30 10.84 10.41 3.68
CA HIS A 30 10.91 9.96 5.07
C HIS A 30 10.00 8.76 5.39
N LEU A 31 8.91 8.57 4.62
CA LEU A 31 8.03 7.40 4.72
C LEU A 31 8.57 6.15 4.01
N TYR A 32 9.78 6.20 3.46
CA TYR A 32 10.51 4.99 3.04
C TYR A 32 10.55 3.94 4.18
N ALA A 33 10.64 4.40 5.43
CA ALA A 33 10.60 3.55 6.63
C ALA A 33 9.31 2.71 6.75
N VAL A 34 8.21 3.15 6.15
CA VAL A 34 6.92 2.44 6.06
C VAL A 34 6.87 1.55 4.82
N CYS A 35 7.16 2.13 3.65
CA CYS A 35 7.15 1.44 2.37
C CYS A 35 8.12 2.11 1.39
N PRO A 36 9.00 1.37 0.71
CA PRO A 36 9.13 -0.10 0.70
C PRO A 36 9.85 -0.70 1.91
N GLY A 37 10.36 0.12 2.83
CA GLY A 37 10.99 -0.34 4.07
C GLY A 37 10.04 -1.09 5.01
N HIS A 38 10.54 -1.40 6.19
CA HIS A 38 9.85 -2.24 7.19
C HIS A 38 10.21 -1.86 8.63
N GLN A 39 10.70 -0.62 8.82
CA GLN A 39 11.06 -0.09 10.14
C GLN A 39 9.83 0.36 10.93
N ILE A 40 8.78 0.78 10.23
CA ILE A 40 7.50 1.20 10.82
C ILE A 40 6.42 0.19 10.48
N ASN A 41 5.78 -0.38 11.51
CA ASN A 41 4.67 -1.30 11.39
C ASN A 41 3.63 -1.05 12.50
N PRO A 42 2.32 -1.03 12.22
CA PRO A 42 1.27 -0.76 13.22
C PRO A 42 1.28 -1.67 14.46
N ILE A 43 1.76 -2.91 14.33
CA ILE A 43 1.79 -3.89 15.41
C ILE A 43 3.07 -3.73 16.24
N LYS A 44 4.23 -3.61 15.58
CA LYS A 44 5.54 -3.58 16.28
C LYS A 44 5.95 -2.18 16.75
N THR A 45 5.53 -1.12 16.06
CA THR A 45 5.90 0.27 16.34
C THR A 45 4.67 1.19 16.24
N PRO A 46 3.65 1.01 17.10
CA PRO A 46 2.37 1.73 16.98
C PRO A 46 2.50 3.25 17.04
N GLU A 47 3.40 3.78 17.89
CA GLU A 47 3.62 5.23 18.00
C GLU A 47 4.17 5.83 16.70
N LEU A 48 5.19 5.21 16.11
CA LEU A 48 5.75 5.63 14.83
C LEU A 48 4.75 5.44 13.68
N ALA A 49 3.93 4.40 13.72
CA ALA A 49 2.88 4.18 12.73
C ALA A 49 1.82 5.28 12.79
N ASN A 50 1.41 5.72 13.98
CA ASN A 50 0.49 6.85 14.15
C ASN A 50 1.12 8.17 13.67
N ALA A 51 2.40 8.39 13.95
CA ALA A 51 3.15 9.54 13.43
C ALA A 51 3.25 9.53 11.89
N ALA A 52 3.48 8.35 11.28
CA ALA A 52 3.50 8.19 9.84
C ALA A 52 2.13 8.45 9.19
N LYS A 53 1.03 7.95 9.80
CA LYS A 53 -0.35 8.28 9.37
C LYS A 53 -0.59 9.79 9.43
N LYS A 54 -0.08 10.46 10.47
CA LYS A 54 -0.19 11.91 10.60
C LYS A 54 0.57 12.64 9.49
N SER A 55 1.80 12.24 9.19
CA SER A 55 2.57 12.78 8.05
C SER A 55 1.84 12.56 6.71
N LEU A 56 1.25 11.39 6.48
CA LEU A 56 0.44 11.12 5.27
C LEU A 56 -0.78 12.02 5.17
N ASN A 57 -1.50 12.22 6.28
CA ASN A 57 -2.66 13.10 6.30
C ASN A 57 -2.29 14.57 6.04
N MET A 58 -1.17 15.05 6.62
CA MET A 58 -0.62 16.38 6.32
C MET A 58 -0.28 16.53 4.83
N ARG A 59 0.34 15.51 4.23
CA ARG A 59 0.70 15.49 2.81
C ARG A 59 -0.50 15.32 1.86
N GLY A 60 -1.65 14.90 2.37
CA GLY A 60 -2.84 14.58 1.60
C GLY A 60 -2.67 13.35 0.69
N ASP A 61 -3.72 13.02 -0.06
CA ASP A 61 -3.75 11.85 -0.94
C ASP A 61 -3.02 12.05 -2.29
N GLY A 62 -2.49 13.25 -2.55
CA GLY A 62 -1.83 13.59 -3.82
C GLY A 62 -2.80 13.77 -5.00
N ARG A 63 -4.08 14.03 -4.72
CA ARG A 63 -5.13 14.29 -5.71
C ARG A 63 -5.07 15.75 -6.20
N PHE A 64 -5.14 15.94 -7.52
CA PHE A 64 -5.27 17.25 -8.16
C PHE A 64 -6.72 17.79 -8.02
N PRO A 65 -6.99 19.11 -7.89
CA PRO A 65 -6.09 20.27 -7.87
C PRO A 65 -5.73 20.76 -6.46
N MET A 66 -5.81 19.92 -5.43
CA MET A 66 -5.57 20.39 -4.08
C MET A 66 -4.08 20.63 -3.85
N GLN A 67 -3.71 21.91 -3.98
CA GLN A 67 -2.56 22.60 -3.38
C GLN A 67 -1.21 22.35 -4.06
N GLU A 68 -0.66 23.40 -4.69
CA GLU A 68 0.72 23.52 -5.21
C GLU A 68 1.07 22.70 -6.47
N LEU A 69 1.78 23.36 -7.40
CA LEU A 69 2.29 22.77 -8.65
C LEU A 69 3.15 21.51 -8.42
N ALA A 70 3.70 21.37 -7.22
CA ALA A 70 4.60 20.30 -6.83
C ALA A 70 3.91 19.18 -6.01
N SER A 71 2.59 19.18 -5.88
CA SER A 71 1.84 18.18 -5.11
C SER A 71 1.11 17.19 -6.00
N GLY A 72 1.26 15.91 -5.70
CA GLY A 72 0.55 14.85 -6.41
C GLY A 72 1.29 14.30 -7.63
N GLY A 73 0.50 13.76 -8.57
CA GLY A 73 0.96 12.90 -9.67
C GLY A 73 0.74 11.42 -9.38
N ASN A 74 0.56 10.61 -10.43
CA ASN A 74 0.16 9.20 -10.31
C ASN A 74 1.14 8.37 -9.45
N TRP A 75 2.45 8.52 -9.61
CA TRP A 75 3.45 7.83 -8.79
C TRP A 75 3.45 8.31 -7.33
N ALA A 76 3.19 9.60 -7.09
CA ALA A 76 3.13 10.16 -5.74
C ALA A 76 1.90 9.64 -4.98
N ARG A 77 0.78 9.50 -5.68
CA ARG A 77 -0.45 8.84 -5.19
C ARG A 77 -0.21 7.36 -4.94
N ALA A 78 0.47 6.67 -5.87
CA ALA A 78 0.83 5.27 -5.70
C ALA A 78 1.68 5.05 -4.44
N HIS A 79 2.69 5.88 -4.16
CA HIS A 79 3.50 5.73 -2.96
C HIS A 79 2.67 5.90 -1.67
N ARG A 80 1.74 6.86 -1.65
CA ARG A 80 0.79 7.05 -0.54
C ARG A 80 -0.13 5.85 -0.37
N MET A 81 -0.69 5.32 -1.46
CA MET A 81 -1.51 4.12 -1.47
C MET A 81 -0.76 2.93 -0.85
N TRP A 82 0.48 2.69 -1.26
CA TRP A 82 1.34 1.65 -0.67
C TRP A 82 1.62 1.87 0.82
N CYS A 83 1.86 3.11 1.25
CA CYS A 83 2.05 3.42 2.66
C CYS A 83 0.78 3.16 3.48
N TRP A 84 -0.39 3.57 2.99
CA TRP A 84 -1.67 3.28 3.65
C TRP A 84 -1.94 1.78 3.77
N THR A 85 -1.63 1.00 2.72
CA THR A 85 -1.70 -0.47 2.76
C THR A 85 -0.78 -1.04 3.85
N ARG A 86 0.47 -0.58 3.96
CA ARG A 86 1.43 -1.00 5.00
C ARG A 86 1.05 -0.54 6.41
N LEU A 87 0.27 0.54 6.50
CA LEU A 87 -0.30 1.06 7.74
C LEU A 87 -1.66 0.42 8.10
N MET A 88 -2.05 -0.64 7.38
CA MET A 88 -3.25 -1.45 7.58
C MET A 88 -4.56 -0.66 7.38
N ASP A 89 -4.54 0.39 6.56
CA ASP A 89 -5.72 1.15 6.17
C ASP A 89 -6.13 0.81 4.73
N GLY A 90 -6.82 -0.33 4.60
CA GLY A 90 -7.30 -0.84 3.32
C GLY A 90 -8.28 0.11 2.63
N ASN A 91 -9.13 0.77 3.40
CA ASN A 91 -10.13 1.70 2.87
C ASN A 91 -9.47 2.93 2.24
N ARG A 92 -8.49 3.53 2.91
CA ARG A 92 -7.79 4.69 2.36
C ARG A 92 -6.97 4.32 1.13
N ALA A 93 -6.30 3.16 1.16
CA ALA A 93 -5.58 2.66 0.00
C ALA A 93 -6.53 2.36 -1.19
N ASN A 94 -7.69 1.75 -0.94
CA ASN A 94 -8.71 1.49 -1.97
C ASN A 94 -9.27 2.79 -2.56
N LYS A 95 -9.57 3.79 -1.73
CA LYS A 95 -10.01 5.12 -2.20
C LYS A 95 -9.00 5.72 -3.19
N ILE A 96 -7.70 5.73 -2.83
CA ILE A 96 -6.66 6.27 -3.71
C ILE A 96 -6.58 5.47 -5.02
N MET A 97 -6.60 4.14 -4.94
CA MET A 97 -6.57 3.26 -6.12
C MET A 97 -7.77 3.51 -7.05
N THR A 98 -8.98 3.57 -6.51
CA THR A 98 -10.21 3.82 -7.26
C THR A 98 -10.13 5.17 -7.94
N GLU A 99 -9.80 6.24 -7.23
CA GLU A 99 -9.64 7.57 -7.82
C GLU A 99 -8.54 7.62 -8.89
N MET A 100 -7.43 6.89 -8.72
CA MET A 100 -6.41 6.78 -9.76
C MET A 100 -6.93 6.12 -11.04
N LEU A 101 -7.81 5.13 -10.92
CA LEU A 101 -8.40 4.43 -12.06
C LEU A 101 -9.57 5.19 -12.70
N THR A 102 -10.41 5.85 -11.90
CA THR A 102 -11.67 6.47 -12.36
C THR A 102 -11.54 7.96 -12.68
N GLU A 103 -10.58 8.65 -12.08
CA GLU A 103 -10.40 10.10 -12.24
C GLU A 103 -9.04 10.48 -12.83
N GLN A 104 -8.04 9.59 -12.78
CA GLN A 104 -6.70 9.82 -13.34
C GLN A 104 -6.23 8.65 -14.19
N GLY A 105 -7.19 7.97 -14.84
CA GLY A 105 -6.99 6.81 -15.70
C GLY A 105 -7.42 7.10 -17.14
N PHE A 106 -6.67 6.57 -18.09
CA PHE A 106 -7.12 6.42 -19.48
C PHE A 106 -8.10 5.24 -19.59
N GLU A 107 -8.87 5.19 -20.68
CA GLU A 107 -9.84 4.10 -20.95
C GLU A 107 -9.21 2.70 -20.98
N ASN A 108 -7.91 2.61 -21.22
CA ASN A 108 -7.16 1.35 -21.22
C ASN A 108 -6.70 0.89 -19.82
N GLY A 109 -7.08 1.62 -18.76
CA GLY A 109 -6.73 1.32 -17.37
C GLY A 109 -5.33 1.76 -16.93
N LEU A 110 -4.54 2.40 -17.81
CA LEU A 110 -3.30 3.06 -17.43
C LEU A 110 -3.60 4.41 -16.77
N THR A 111 -2.77 4.81 -15.81
CA THR A 111 -2.92 6.07 -15.07
C THR A 111 -2.00 7.15 -15.60
N PHE A 112 -2.36 8.41 -15.38
CA PHE A 112 -1.58 9.57 -15.78
C PHE A 112 -1.42 10.59 -14.65
N GLN A 113 -0.46 11.48 -14.82
CA GLN A 113 -0.31 12.68 -13.98
C GLN A 113 -0.60 13.94 -14.80
N HIS A 114 -1.20 14.93 -14.14
CA HIS A 114 -1.36 16.27 -14.70
C HIS A 114 -0.04 17.05 -14.61
N ALA A 115 0.35 17.71 -15.69
CA ALA A 115 1.44 18.68 -15.70
C ALA A 115 1.13 19.88 -16.60
N ASP A 116 1.75 21.02 -16.31
CA ASP A 116 1.61 22.27 -17.07
C ASP A 116 2.52 22.35 -18.31
N TYR A 117 3.46 21.41 -18.45
CA TYR A 117 4.35 21.27 -19.60
C TYR A 117 3.95 20.10 -20.51
N HIS A 118 4.41 20.10 -21.76
CA HIS A 118 4.09 19.04 -22.73
C HIS A 118 5.26 18.61 -23.62
N TRP A 119 6.49 19.09 -23.38
CA TRP A 119 7.69 18.73 -24.16
C TRP A 119 7.49 18.81 -25.69
N GLU A 120 6.81 19.84 -26.17
CA GLU A 120 6.46 20.05 -27.59
C GLU A 120 5.57 18.96 -28.21
N ARG A 121 5.09 18.00 -27.42
CA ARG A 121 4.12 16.98 -27.81
C ARG A 121 2.73 17.61 -27.94
N LYS A 122 2.21 17.67 -29.17
CA LYS A 122 0.89 18.26 -29.46
C LYS A 122 -0.26 17.25 -29.34
N ASP A 123 0.09 15.97 -29.22
CA ASP A 123 -0.81 14.82 -29.19
C ASP A 123 -1.19 14.39 -27.77
N LEU A 124 -0.66 15.05 -26.73
CA LEU A 124 -1.03 14.72 -25.36
C LEU A 124 -2.49 15.10 -25.09
N TYR A 125 -3.20 14.14 -24.51
CA TYR A 125 -4.52 14.38 -23.95
C TYR A 125 -4.44 15.52 -22.92
N LYS A 126 -5.42 16.43 -22.96
CA LYS A 126 -5.57 17.51 -21.99
C LYS A 126 -6.83 17.32 -21.17
N GLU A 127 -6.73 17.64 -19.89
CA GLU A 127 -7.87 17.86 -19.02
C GLU A 127 -7.83 19.32 -18.54
N GLY A 128 -8.74 20.14 -19.08
CA GLY A 128 -8.66 21.59 -18.94
C GLY A 128 -7.37 22.15 -19.53
N GLU A 129 -6.61 22.87 -18.71
CA GLU A 129 -5.34 23.48 -19.13
C GLU A 129 -4.10 22.60 -18.97
N LEU A 130 -4.24 21.43 -18.31
CA LEU A 130 -3.11 20.56 -18.02
C LEU A 130 -3.00 19.40 -19.00
N TYR A 131 -1.77 18.97 -19.21
CA TYR A 131 -1.43 17.81 -20.03
C TYR A 131 -1.39 16.56 -19.17
N CYS A 132 -2.00 15.49 -19.67
CA CYS A 132 -2.06 14.20 -19.00
C CYS A 132 -0.89 13.34 -19.47
N HIS A 133 0.13 13.22 -18.63
CA HIS A 133 1.34 12.45 -18.90
C HIS A 133 1.21 11.03 -18.37
N PHE A 134 1.28 10.07 -19.28
CA PHE A 134 1.46 8.67 -18.88
C PHE A 134 2.82 8.47 -18.21
N GLN A 135 2.81 7.90 -17.01
CA GLN A 135 3.99 7.32 -16.39
C GLN A 135 3.69 5.90 -15.90
N LEU A 136 4.61 4.97 -16.19
CA LEU A 136 4.39 3.55 -15.96
C LEU A 136 4.35 3.19 -14.49
N ASP A 137 5.17 3.85 -13.66
CA ASP A 137 5.30 3.65 -12.23
C ASP A 137 3.96 3.65 -11.47
N GLY A 138 3.11 4.66 -11.66
CA GLY A 138 1.78 4.71 -11.05
C GLY A 138 0.93 3.48 -11.42
N SER A 139 0.88 3.17 -12.72
CA SER A 139 0.04 2.09 -13.27
C SER A 139 0.54 0.69 -12.87
N ALA A 140 1.84 0.45 -12.97
CA ALA A 140 2.48 -0.81 -12.63
C ALA A 140 2.46 -1.12 -11.12
N SER A 141 2.24 -0.10 -10.28
CA SER A 141 2.14 -0.27 -8.84
C SER A 141 0.83 -0.90 -8.36
N LEU A 142 -0.26 -0.76 -9.13
CA LEU A 142 -1.61 -1.12 -8.67
C LEU A 142 -1.79 -2.62 -8.40
N PRO A 143 -1.36 -3.54 -9.29
CA PRO A 143 -1.52 -4.98 -9.04
C PRO A 143 -0.76 -5.44 -7.79
N GLY A 144 0.43 -4.89 -7.57
CA GLY A 144 1.23 -5.18 -6.38
C GLY A 144 0.56 -4.67 -5.11
N CYS A 145 -0.07 -3.49 -5.15
CA CYS A 145 -0.78 -2.95 -4.00
C CYS A 145 -2.02 -3.78 -3.64
N ILE A 146 -2.77 -4.27 -4.62
CA ILE A 146 -3.88 -5.21 -4.39
C ILE A 146 -3.36 -6.47 -3.70
N ALA A 147 -2.23 -7.02 -4.16
CA ALA A 147 -1.60 -8.16 -3.50
C ALA A 147 -1.19 -7.83 -2.05
N GLU A 148 -0.62 -6.65 -1.79
CA GLU A 148 -0.17 -6.20 -0.47
C GLU A 148 -1.33 -5.86 0.49
N MET A 149 -2.51 -5.47 -0.03
CA MET A 149 -3.74 -5.34 0.76
C MET A 149 -4.22 -6.69 1.30
N LEU A 150 -4.05 -7.73 0.48
CA LEU A 150 -4.52 -9.09 0.74
C LEU A 150 -3.50 -9.91 1.56
N VAL A 151 -2.21 -9.77 1.28
CA VAL A 151 -1.14 -10.52 1.95
C VAL A 151 0.08 -9.63 2.14
N GLN A 152 0.60 -9.57 3.36
CA GLN A 152 1.91 -8.99 3.67
C GLN A 152 2.86 -10.07 4.19
N SER A 153 4.14 -9.96 3.86
CA SER A 153 5.15 -10.94 4.29
C SER A 153 6.50 -10.33 4.66
N HIS A 154 6.52 -9.04 5.04
CA HIS A 154 7.75 -8.27 5.26
C HIS A 154 8.19 -8.20 6.73
N MET A 155 7.42 -8.78 7.66
CA MET A 155 7.65 -8.71 9.11
C MET A 155 8.00 -10.07 9.75
N ASP A 156 8.63 -10.96 8.97
CA ASP A 156 8.96 -12.36 9.35
C ASP A 156 7.74 -13.24 9.67
N GLU A 157 6.58 -12.85 9.14
CA GLU A 157 5.31 -13.56 9.24
C GLU A 157 4.53 -13.42 7.94
N ILE A 158 3.65 -14.36 7.62
CA ILE A 158 2.63 -14.23 6.57
C ILE A 158 1.38 -13.64 7.22
N HIS A 159 1.06 -12.40 6.87
CA HIS A 159 -0.10 -11.69 7.37
C HIS A 159 -1.20 -11.70 6.30
N LEU A 160 -2.29 -12.42 6.59
CA LEU A 160 -3.48 -12.56 5.75
C LEU A 160 -4.52 -11.47 6.04
N LEU A 161 -5.07 -10.89 4.98
CA LEU A 161 -6.04 -9.80 4.99
C LEU A 161 -5.64 -8.60 5.88
N PRO A 162 -4.37 -8.13 5.82
CA PRO A 162 -3.88 -7.08 6.71
C PRO A 162 -4.55 -5.72 6.49
N ALA A 163 -4.95 -5.44 5.25
CA ALA A 163 -5.56 -4.18 4.83
C ALA A 163 -6.67 -4.43 3.81
N LEU A 164 -7.56 -5.40 4.11
CA LEU A 164 -8.71 -5.69 3.26
C LEU A 164 -9.68 -4.50 3.27
N PRO A 165 -9.98 -3.87 2.11
CA PRO A 165 -10.98 -2.81 2.04
C PRO A 165 -12.39 -3.34 2.36
N ASP A 166 -13.23 -2.52 2.98
CA ASP A 166 -14.62 -2.86 3.30
C ASP A 166 -15.47 -3.17 2.06
N GLU A 167 -15.10 -2.58 0.92
CA GLU A 167 -15.72 -2.84 -0.39
C GLU A 167 -15.44 -4.27 -0.88
N PHE A 168 -14.30 -4.87 -0.48
CA PHE A 168 -13.92 -6.24 -0.86
C PHE A 168 -14.61 -7.26 0.05
N LYS A 169 -15.94 -7.22 0.11
CA LYS A 169 -16.74 -8.04 1.04
C LYS A 169 -16.53 -9.54 0.83
N THR A 170 -16.48 -9.98 -0.42
CA THR A 170 -16.35 -11.41 -0.77
C THR A 170 -15.41 -11.54 -1.93
N GLY A 171 -14.49 -12.50 -1.86
CA GLY A 171 -13.53 -12.73 -2.92
C GLY A 171 -12.68 -13.97 -2.70
N LYS A 172 -11.90 -14.29 -3.72
CA LYS A 172 -10.94 -15.39 -3.72
C LYS A 172 -9.71 -14.97 -4.51
N ILE A 173 -8.55 -15.41 -4.03
CA ILE A 173 -7.27 -15.22 -4.73
C ILE A 173 -6.47 -16.52 -4.67
N THR A 174 -5.71 -16.79 -5.72
CA THR A 174 -4.87 -17.99 -5.84
C THR A 174 -3.51 -17.63 -6.39
N GLY A 175 -2.47 -18.27 -5.87
CA GLY A 175 -1.12 -18.15 -6.41
C GLY A 175 -0.32 -16.94 -5.92
N LEU A 176 -0.79 -16.18 -4.93
CA LEU A 176 0.01 -15.10 -4.35
C LEU A 176 1.28 -15.66 -3.74
N LYS A 177 2.42 -15.01 -3.97
CA LYS A 177 3.71 -15.43 -3.41
C LYS A 177 4.03 -14.60 -2.17
N ALA A 178 4.55 -15.25 -1.15
CA ALA A 178 5.09 -14.59 0.05
C ALA A 178 6.60 -14.88 0.21
N ARG A 179 7.30 -13.99 0.92
CA ARG A 179 8.73 -14.17 1.25
C ARG A 179 8.96 -15.52 1.93
N GLY A 180 10.06 -16.18 1.61
CA GLY A 180 10.33 -17.57 2.04
C GLY A 180 9.84 -18.65 1.08
N GLY A 181 9.29 -18.26 -0.09
CA GLY A 181 8.92 -19.20 -1.14
C GLY A 181 7.55 -19.86 -0.94
N TYR A 182 6.66 -19.22 -0.19
CA TYR A 182 5.29 -19.71 0.02
C TYR A 182 4.35 -19.25 -1.08
N ARG A 183 3.35 -20.09 -1.40
CA ARG A 183 2.24 -19.77 -2.29
C ARG A 183 0.92 -19.82 -1.52
N ILE A 184 0.08 -18.81 -1.70
CA ILE A 184 -1.11 -18.58 -0.89
C ILE A 184 -2.34 -18.61 -1.79
N ASN A 185 -3.29 -19.45 -1.41
CA ASN A 185 -4.65 -19.47 -1.93
C ASN A 185 -5.59 -19.13 -0.77
N MET A 186 -6.53 -18.21 -0.97
CA MET A 186 -7.49 -17.88 0.09
C MET A 186 -8.82 -17.39 -0.46
N GLU A 187 -9.85 -17.51 0.37
CA GLU A 187 -11.21 -17.09 0.09
C GLU A 187 -11.81 -16.46 1.35
N TRP A 188 -12.53 -15.37 1.16
CA TRP A 188 -13.15 -14.61 2.24
C TRP A 188 -14.58 -14.21 1.86
N LYS A 189 -15.43 -14.00 2.88
CA LYS A 189 -16.82 -13.59 2.74
C LYS A 189 -17.23 -12.71 3.91
N LYS A 190 -17.97 -11.65 3.61
CA LYS A 190 -18.32 -10.59 4.57
C LYS A 190 -17.09 -10.03 5.32
N GLY A 191 -15.95 -9.88 4.62
CA GLY A 191 -14.70 -9.38 5.21
C GLY A 191 -13.97 -10.37 6.13
N GLU A 192 -14.42 -11.62 6.21
CA GLU A 192 -13.82 -12.66 7.06
C GLU A 192 -13.25 -13.81 6.23
N LEU A 193 -12.07 -14.30 6.64
CA LEU A 193 -11.42 -15.44 6.00
C LEU A 193 -12.28 -16.70 6.17
N ILE A 194 -12.67 -17.34 5.07
CA ILE A 194 -13.36 -18.63 5.08
C ILE A 194 -12.34 -19.77 5.10
N ARG A 195 -11.33 -19.67 4.22
CA ARG A 195 -10.26 -20.66 4.12
C ARG A 195 -8.99 -20.06 3.53
N ALA A 196 -7.85 -20.57 3.96
CA ALA A 196 -6.58 -20.35 3.30
C ALA A 196 -5.78 -21.65 3.19
N GLU A 197 -4.99 -21.74 2.14
CA GLU A 197 -4.02 -22.79 1.92
C GLU A 197 -2.65 -22.14 1.65
N ILE A 198 -1.68 -22.50 2.49
CA ILE A 198 -0.30 -22.06 2.40
C ILE A 198 0.50 -23.24 1.89
N LEU A 199 1.01 -23.11 0.68
CA LEU A 199 1.78 -24.12 -0.02
C LEU A 199 3.26 -23.76 0.05
N ALA A 200 4.12 -24.75 0.30
CA ALA A 200 5.56 -24.57 0.38
C ALA A 200 6.29 -25.80 -0.15
N LYS A 201 7.60 -25.69 -0.40
CA LYS A 201 8.44 -26.84 -0.75
C LYS A 201 8.60 -27.77 0.46
N LYS A 202 8.98 -29.04 0.24
CA LYS A 202 9.17 -30.05 1.30
C LYS A 202 10.05 -29.57 2.47
N GLU A 203 11.14 -28.88 2.18
CA GLU A 203 12.08 -28.40 3.20
C GLU A 203 11.74 -27.03 3.78
N SER A 204 10.65 -26.39 3.34
CA SER A 204 10.27 -25.07 3.85
C SER A 204 9.83 -25.17 5.32
N PRO A 205 10.27 -24.24 6.18
CA PRO A 205 9.80 -24.18 7.56
C PRO A 205 8.31 -23.84 7.59
N VAL A 206 7.65 -24.19 8.69
CA VAL A 206 6.27 -23.77 8.94
C VAL A 206 6.29 -22.25 9.21
N PRO A 207 5.58 -21.43 8.42
CA PRO A 207 5.61 -19.98 8.62
C PRO A 207 4.79 -19.57 9.83
N LEU A 208 5.16 -18.45 10.46
CA LEU A 208 4.27 -17.75 11.37
C LEU A 208 3.13 -17.11 10.56
N ILE A 209 1.89 -17.32 10.97
CA ILE A 209 0.71 -16.76 10.29
C ILE A 209 -0.01 -15.80 11.20
N ARG A 210 -0.32 -14.63 10.66
CA ARG A 210 -1.22 -13.65 11.26
C ARG A 210 -2.47 -13.51 10.42
N LEU A 211 -3.62 -13.46 11.08
CA LEU A 211 -4.89 -13.11 10.46
C LEU A 211 -5.41 -11.86 11.17
N LYS A 212 -5.45 -10.73 10.46
CA LYS A 212 -5.75 -9.42 11.03
C LYS A 212 -4.85 -9.12 12.24
N ASP A 213 -5.41 -8.98 13.44
CA ASP A 213 -4.68 -8.68 14.66
C ASP A 213 -4.10 -9.91 15.38
N ARG A 214 -4.49 -11.13 14.99
CA ARG A 214 -4.21 -12.35 15.76
C ARG A 214 -3.19 -13.28 15.11
N LEU A 215 -2.26 -13.80 15.91
CA LEU A 215 -1.42 -14.91 15.52
C LEU A 215 -2.22 -16.22 15.50
N ILE A 216 -1.98 -17.03 14.48
CA ILE A 216 -2.67 -18.29 14.28
C ILE A 216 -1.68 -19.45 14.48
N HIS A 217 -1.98 -20.30 15.44
CA HIS A 217 -1.33 -21.61 15.56
C HIS A 217 -1.99 -22.58 14.57
N LEU A 218 -1.22 -23.03 13.58
CA LEU A 218 -1.73 -23.87 12.48
C LEU A 218 -2.36 -25.18 12.96
N ASN A 219 -1.85 -25.77 14.06
CA ASN A 219 -2.37 -27.02 14.61
C ASN A 219 -3.83 -26.90 15.10
N ASP A 220 -4.27 -25.68 15.45
CA ASP A 220 -5.60 -25.42 16.01
C ASP A 220 -6.57 -24.84 14.96
N SER A 221 -6.07 -24.50 13.76
CA SER A 221 -6.84 -23.83 12.74
C SER A 221 -7.60 -24.82 11.86
N LYS A 222 -8.93 -24.74 11.87
CA LYS A 222 -9.79 -25.46 10.90
C LYS A 222 -9.82 -24.81 9.52
N ILE A 223 -9.49 -23.52 9.44
CA ILE A 223 -9.67 -22.70 8.23
C ILE A 223 -8.37 -22.44 7.46
N ILE A 224 -7.20 -22.49 8.10
CA ILE A 224 -5.90 -22.28 7.46
C ILE A 224 -5.15 -23.61 7.44
N LYS A 225 -4.75 -24.07 6.25
CA LYS A 225 -3.99 -25.31 6.07
C LYS A 225 -2.60 -25.00 5.51
N PHE A 226 -1.58 -25.58 6.11
CA PHE A 226 -0.23 -25.59 5.55
C PHE A 226 0.02 -26.94 4.87
N LYS A 227 0.53 -26.91 3.64
CA LYS A 227 0.89 -28.13 2.90
C LYS A 227 2.24 -27.97 2.23
N ARG A 228 3.00 -29.04 2.30
CA ARG A 228 4.22 -29.21 1.51
C ARG A 228 3.85 -29.85 0.19
N ILE A 229 4.33 -29.28 -0.90
CA ILE A 229 4.12 -29.78 -2.26
C ILE A 229 5.48 -30.12 -2.87
N ASP A 230 5.45 -31.16 -3.71
CA ASP A 230 6.50 -31.37 -4.69
C ASP A 230 6.23 -30.37 -5.83
N ASP A 231 7.20 -29.48 -6.08
CA ASP A 231 7.12 -28.52 -7.19
C ASP A 231 7.08 -29.26 -8.54
#